data_AF-A0A8T4PQZ2-F1
#
_entry.id   AF-A0A8T4PQZ2-F1
#
_cell.length_a   1.000
_cell.length_b   1.000
_cell.length_c   1.000
_cell.angle_alpha   90.00
_cell.angle_beta   90.00
_cell.angle_gamma   90.00
#
_symmetry.space_group_name_H-M   'P 1'
#
loop_
_entity.id
_entity.type
_entity.pdbx_description
1 polymer ?
#
loop_
_entity_poly.entity_id
_entity_poly.type
_entity_poly.pdbx_seq_one_letter_code
_entity_poly.pdbx_strand_id
1 'polypeptide(L)'
;MKILNLYAGIGGNRKLWGGEIEVIAVEINPDIAKIYQDNFPNDKVIVGDAHAYLEEHFEEFDFIWSSPPCPSHSKIRRFSAVAK
;
A
#
# COMPACT_ATOMS: atom_id res chain seq x y z
N MET A 1 -2.92 -6.55 -16.88
CA MET A 1 -2.10 -7.00 -15.73
C MET A 1 -2.82 -6.59 -14.46
N LYS A 2 -3.04 -7.54 -13.56
CA LYS A 2 -3.71 -7.33 -12.27
C LYS A 2 -2.67 -7.19 -11.17
N ILE A 3 -2.70 -6.06 -10.47
CA ILE A 3 -1.69 -5.65 -9.50
C ILE A 3 -2.30 -5.53 -8.11
N LEU A 4 -1.64 -6.13 -7.11
CA LEU A 4 -1.92 -5.88 -5.71
C LEU A 4 -0.94 -4.83 -5.16
N ASN A 5 -1.46 -3.70 -4.69
CA ASN A 5 -0.70 -2.62 -4.08
C ASN A 5 -0.94 -2.59 -2.56
N LEU A 6 -0.05 -3.21 -1.80
CA LEU A 6 -0.14 -3.31 -0.33
C LEU A 6 0.51 -2.11 0.35
N TYR A 7 -0.06 -1.69 1.48
CA TYR A 7 0.36 -0.47 2.20
C TYR A 7 0.32 0.74 1.27
N ALA A 8 -0.78 0.85 0.53
CA ALA A 8 -0.89 1.73 -0.64
C ALA A 8 -0.68 3.21 -0.29
N GLY A 9 -0.93 3.62 0.96
CA GLY A 9 -0.88 5.01 1.36
C GLY A 9 -1.76 5.87 0.44
N ILE A 10 -1.25 7.01 0.00
CA ILE A 10 -1.93 7.89 -0.98
C ILE A 10 -1.65 7.53 -2.44
N GLY A 11 -0.99 6.40 -2.70
CA GLY A 11 -0.71 5.88 -4.05
C GLY A 11 0.46 6.56 -4.77
N GLY A 12 1.55 6.84 -4.05
CA GLY A 12 2.74 7.46 -4.64
C GLY A 12 3.38 6.62 -5.76
N ASN A 13 3.49 5.31 -5.56
CA ASN A 13 4.00 4.36 -6.56
C ASN A 13 3.05 4.23 -7.76
N ARG A 14 1.73 4.21 -7.52
CA ARG A 14 0.68 4.07 -8.54
C ARG A 14 0.76 5.14 -9.64
N LYS A 15 1.27 6.34 -9.33
CA LYS A 15 1.50 7.43 -10.30
C LYS A 15 2.47 7.07 -11.43
N LEU A 16 3.37 6.12 -11.18
CA LEU A 16 4.39 5.70 -12.14
C LEU A 16 3.91 4.51 -13.00
N TRP A 17 2.75 3.94 -12.69
CA TRP A 17 2.19 2.82 -13.42
C TRP A 17 1.29 3.33 -14.54
N GLY A 18 1.76 3.23 -15.79
CA GLY A 18 1.01 3.60 -16.98
C GLY A 18 0.34 2.41 -17.66
N GLY A 19 -0.50 2.71 -18.65
CA GLY A 19 -1.24 1.72 -19.44
C GLY A 19 -2.52 1.21 -18.77
N GLU A 20 -3.17 0.26 -19.43
CA GLU A 20 -4.38 -0.40 -18.92
C GLU A 20 -3.98 -1.51 -17.94
N ILE A 21 -4.10 -1.20 -16.66
CA ILE A 21 -3.83 -2.13 -15.55
C ILE A 21 -5.00 -2.12 -14.58
N GLU A 22 -5.27 -3.27 -13.99
CA GLU A 22 -6.23 -3.41 -12.89
C GLU A 22 -5.46 -3.36 -11.59
N VAL A 23 -5.79 -2.41 -10.71
CA VAL A 23 -5.09 -2.23 -9.43
C VAL A 23 -6.07 -2.42 -8.28
N ILE A 24 -5.67 -3.28 -7.35
CA ILE A 24 -6.31 -3.43 -6.05
C ILE A 24 -5.34 -2.88 -5.00
N ALA A 25 -5.73 -1.80 -4.34
CA ALA A 25 -4.94 -1.14 -3.32
C ALA A 25 -5.48 -1.50 -1.93
N VAL A 26 -4.59 -1.86 -1.00
CA VAL A 26 -4.95 -2.17 0.39
C VAL A 26 -4.31 -1.15 1.32
N GLU A 27 -5.14 -0.49 2.12
CA GLU A 27 -4.73 0.52 3.09
C GLU A 27 -5.54 0.37 4.38
N ILE A 28 -4.87 0.41 5.54
CA ILE A 28 -5.53 0.18 6.83
C ILE A 28 -6.26 1.44 7.34
N ASN A 29 -5.78 2.63 6.99
CA ASN A 29 -6.37 3.88 7.42
C ASN A 29 -7.47 4.36 6.43
N PRO A 30 -8.75 4.46 6.84
CA PRO A 30 -9.84 4.86 5.96
C PRO A 30 -9.68 6.26 5.33
N ASP A 31 -9.11 7.23 6.07
CA ASP A 31 -8.92 8.59 5.57
C ASP A 31 -7.86 8.64 4.47
N ILE A 32 -6.78 7.85 4.63
CA ILE A 32 -5.73 7.72 3.62
C ILE A 32 -6.25 6.96 2.39
N ALA A 33 -7.00 5.88 2.62
CA ALA A 33 -7.65 5.11 1.56
C ALA A 33 -8.61 5.97 0.73
N LYS A 34 -9.34 6.90 1.37
CA LYS A 34 -10.19 7.87 0.68
C LYS A 34 -9.38 8.80 -0.22
N ILE A 35 -8.25 9.32 0.27
CA ILE A 35 -7.34 10.16 -0.54
C ILE A 35 -6.75 9.36 -1.72
N TYR A 36 -6.40 8.08 -1.51
CA TYR A 36 -5.99 7.19 -2.61
C TYR A 36 -7.10 7.10 -3.67
N GLN A 37 -8.34 6.83 -3.26
CA GLN A 37 -9.47 6.68 -4.16
C GLN A 37 -9.74 7.97 -4.95
N ASP A 38 -9.62 9.15 -4.32
CA ASP A 38 -9.77 10.45 -4.97
C ASP A 38 -8.67 10.66 -6.05
N ASN A 39 -7.45 10.19 -5.80
CA ASN A 39 -6.35 10.26 -6.77
C ASN A 39 -6.51 9.24 -7.92
N PHE A 40 -7.08 8.07 -7.64
CA PHE A 40 -7.20 6.95 -8.57
C PHE A 40 -8.63 6.37 -8.56
N PRO A 41 -9.61 7.07 -9.15
CA PRO A 41 -11.03 6.70 -9.06
C PRO A 41 -11.39 5.35 -9.71
N ASN A 42 -10.52 4.85 -10.60
CA ASN A 42 -10.72 3.58 -11.31
C ASN A 42 -10.08 2.39 -10.59
N ASP A 43 -9.21 2.62 -9.61
CA ASP A 43 -8.60 1.55 -8.83
C ASP A 43 -9.58 1.06 -7.76
N LYS A 44 -9.53 -0.23 -7.43
CA LYS A 44 -10.31 -0.79 -6.31
C LYS A 44 -9.53 -0.60 -5.02
N VAL A 45 -10.14 0.03 -4.02
CA VAL A 45 -9.52 0.25 -2.70
C VAL A 45 -10.18 -0.63 -1.65
N ILE A 46 -9.36 -1.40 -0.93
CA ILE A 46 -9.74 -2.23 0.21
C ILE A 46 -9.21 -1.56 1.48
N VAL A 47 -10.14 -1.27 2.40
CA VAL A 47 -9.78 -0.78 3.74
C VAL A 47 -9.60 -1.98 4.67
N GLY A 48 -8.37 -2.33 5.01
CA GLY A 48 -8.10 -3.54 5.79
C GLY A 48 -6.62 -3.84 6.01
N ASP A 49 -6.35 -4.99 6.62
CA ASP A 49 -5.00 -5.47 6.87
C ASP A 49 -4.37 -6.02 5.59
N ALA A 50 -3.22 -5.46 5.22
CA ALA A 50 -2.51 -5.78 3.99
C ALA A 50 -1.88 -7.18 3.99
N HIS A 51 -1.43 -7.69 5.15
CA HIS A 51 -0.88 -9.05 5.23
C HIS A 51 -1.99 -10.09 5.13
N ALA A 52 -3.10 -9.92 5.86
CA ALA A 52 -4.23 -10.82 5.78
C ALA A 52 -4.78 -10.91 4.35
N TYR A 53 -4.94 -9.76 3.69
CA TYR A 53 -5.39 -9.75 2.29
C TYR A 53 -4.40 -10.43 1.35
N LEU A 54 -3.10 -10.28 1.60
CA LEU A 54 -2.08 -10.98 0.82
C LEU A 54 -2.18 -12.50 0.99
N GLU A 55 -2.28 -13.00 2.22
CA GLU A 55 -2.35 -14.44 2.50
C GLU A 55 -3.55 -15.11 1.81
N GLU A 56 -4.69 -14.43 1.76
CA GLU A 56 -5.92 -14.95 1.17
C GLU A 56 -5.98 -14.84 -0.36
N HIS A 57 -5.29 -13.87 -0.96
CA HIS A 57 -5.50 -13.50 -2.37
C HIS A 57 -4.23 -13.46 -3.24
N PHE A 58 -3.04 -13.79 -2.75
CA PHE A 58 -1.78 -13.59 -3.50
C PHE A 58 -1.76 -14.27 -4.88
N GLU A 59 -2.42 -15.41 -5.04
CA GLU A 59 -2.45 -16.17 -6.31
C GLU A 59 -3.29 -15.49 -7.41
N GLU A 60 -4.09 -14.48 -7.07
CA GLU A 60 -4.97 -13.80 -8.03
C GLU A 60 -4.29 -12.69 -8.83
N PHE A 61 -3.00 -12.41 -8.59
CA PHE A 61 -2.32 -11.22 -9.09
C PHE A 61 -1.09 -11.57 -9.93
N ASP A 62 -0.89 -10.81 -11.00
CA ASP A 62 0.29 -10.92 -11.86
C ASP A 62 1.52 -10.26 -11.23
N PHE A 63 1.29 -9.25 -10.40
CA PHE A 63 2.33 -8.48 -9.73
C PHE A 63 1.86 -8.01 -8.35
N ILE A 64 2.74 -8.10 -7.36
CA ILE A 64 2.47 -7.67 -5.98
C ILE A 64 3.52 -6.64 -5.60
N TRP A 65 3.06 -5.42 -5.31
CA TRP A 65 3.87 -4.38 -4.70
C TRP A 65 3.57 -4.31 -3.20
N SER A 66 4.61 -4.32 -2.37
CA SER A 66 4.46 -4.20 -0.93
C SER A 66 5.57 -3.33 -0.33
N SER A 67 5.18 -2.28 0.38
CA SER A 67 6.10 -1.38 1.08
C SER A 67 5.66 -1.21 2.54
N PRO A 68 5.83 -2.24 3.39
CA PRO A 68 5.41 -2.20 4.78
C PRO A 68 6.17 -1.11 5.56
N PRO A 69 5.61 -0.62 6.68
CA PRO A 69 6.26 0.38 7.51
C PRO A 69 7.65 -0.10 8.00
N CYS A 70 8.64 0.80 7.97
CA CYS A 70 10.03 0.52 8.34
C CYS A 70 10.47 0.91 9.78
N PRO A 71 9.60 1.28 10.77
CA PRO A 71 10.08 1.80 12.05
C PRO A 71 10.94 0.78 12.83
N SER A 72 10.75 -0.52 12.61
CA SER A 72 11.56 -1.61 13.19
C SER A 72 12.99 -1.71 12.61
N HIS A 73 13.23 -1.25 11.39
CA HIS A 73 14.51 -1.38 10.68
C HIS A 73 15.29 -0.06 10.54
N SER A 74 14.64 1.09 10.80
CA SER A 74 15.30 2.39 10.78
C SER A 74 16.33 2.56 11.91
N LYS A 75 17.55 2.99 11.57
CA LYS A 75 18.59 3.35 12.54
C LYS A 75 18.31 4.68 13.26
N ILE A 76 17.48 5.57 12.68
CA ILE A 76 17.07 6.84 13.32
C ILE A 76 16.40 6.58 14.67
N ARG A 77 15.65 5.48 14.79
CA ARG A 77 15.04 5.06 16.07
C ARG A 77 16.05 4.95 17.21
N ARG A 78 17.30 4.55 16.94
CA ARG A 78 18.35 4.44 17.96
C ARG A 78 18.82 5.81 18.45
N PHE A 79 18.78 6.83 17.60
CA PHE A 79 19.22 8.20 17.92
C PHE A 79 18.12 9.03 18.59
N SER A 80 16.84 8.76 18.32
CA SER A 80 15.71 9.47 18.95
C SER A 80 15.51 9.16 20.44
N ALA A 81 16.15 8.11 20.98
CA ALA A 81 16.04 7.72 22.39
C ALA A 81 16.96 8.51 23.34
N VAL A 82 17.81 9.41 22.82
CA VAL A 82 18.81 10.18 23.60
C VAL A 82 18.30 11.58 23.96
N ALA A 83 17.08 11.94 23.55
CA ALA A 83 16.40 13.15 24.00
C ALA A 83 15.39 12.79 25.11
N LYS A 84 15.89 12.54 26.31
CA LYS A 84 15.13 12.59 27.56
C LYS A 84 15.89 13.42 28.57
#